data_AF-A0A9P8PFG2-F1
#
_entry.id   AF-A0A9P8PFG2-F1
#
_cell.length_a   1.000
_cell.length_b   1.000
_cell.length_c   1.000
_cell.angle_alpha   90.00
_cell.angle_beta   90.00
_cell.angle_gamma   90.00
#
_symmetry.space_group_name_H-M   'P 1'
#
loop_
_entity.id
_entity.type
_entity.pdbx_description
1 polymer ?
#
loop_
_entity_poly.entity_id
_entity_poly.type
_entity_poly.pdbx_seq_one_letter_code
_entity_poly.pdbx_strand_id
1 'polypeptide(L)'
;MLANKIIQTLAVSLLASTGLAHPVAHLHHQHAKREVVHVTETVVVTVGGSEASTVQLVHADPSAVTASTPTQNAQVVPTATTSYTPASTTSAESTSSESSTSSSSSSASKPTSTGDFTGGSKGVTYSPYSSSGACKSLSEVQSDLEKLSDYGLIRLYGVDCNQVENVLQAKGDDQKLFLGIYYVDAIADGISEIKNAVEKYGSWDDIDTISIGNELVNAGTATPSDIKNYISQAKSALSGSGFSGSLVSVDTHVAIIANPDLCEYSDYIAFSAHAYWDGTIYPDGAGDWLLLQMQRVWSACDGKKTVMCAESGWPHSGDSFGVAVPSSENQATAIKSLKSSVGNDVILFNAFDDLWKAPGSYNVEQFWGFSS
;
A
#
# COMPACT_ATOMS: atom_id res chain seq x y z
N MET A 1 -18.86 -66.92 9.71
CA MET A 1 -19.66 -67.08 10.94
C MET A 1 -18.84 -66.56 12.10
N LEU A 2 -19.37 -65.55 12.81
CA LEU A 2 -19.21 -65.19 14.25
C LEU A 2 -17.84 -65.36 14.93
N ALA A 3 -17.32 -64.49 15.81
CA ALA A 3 -17.78 -63.27 16.46
C ALA A 3 -16.54 -62.74 17.25
N ASN A 4 -16.17 -61.46 17.13
CA ASN A 4 -16.55 -60.35 18.01
C ASN A 4 -15.77 -60.26 19.35
N LYS A 5 -14.92 -59.23 19.45
CA LYS A 5 -14.57 -58.37 20.62
C LYS A 5 -13.06 -58.12 20.73
N ILE A 6 -12.64 -56.86 20.55
CA ILE A 6 -12.09 -56.00 21.61
C ILE A 6 -11.96 -54.60 21.01
N ILE A 7 -12.79 -53.70 21.53
CA ILE A 7 -12.71 -52.25 21.35
C ILE A 7 -11.71 -51.77 22.40
N GLN A 8 -10.62 -51.15 21.97
CA GLN A 8 -9.82 -50.27 22.83
C GLN A 8 -9.55 -48.97 22.07
N THR A 9 -10.26 -47.95 22.53
CA THR A 9 -10.20 -46.56 22.15
C THR A 9 -8.87 -45.96 22.61
N LEU A 10 -7.99 -45.58 21.69
CA LEU A 10 -6.92 -44.61 21.96
C LEU A 10 -7.33 -43.28 21.34
N ALA A 11 -8.03 -42.46 22.11
CA ALA A 11 -8.24 -41.06 21.78
C ALA A 11 -6.94 -40.32 22.10
N VAL A 12 -6.11 -40.08 21.08
CA VAL A 12 -5.02 -39.12 21.16
C VAL A 12 -5.65 -37.73 21.01
N SER A 13 -5.81 -37.05 22.13
CA SER A 13 -6.18 -35.64 22.18
C SER A 13 -5.03 -34.79 21.61
N LEU A 14 -5.07 -34.52 20.30
CA LEU A 14 -4.36 -33.36 19.74
C LEU A 14 -5.09 -32.11 20.23
N LEU A 15 -4.54 -31.47 21.25
CA LEU A 15 -4.83 -30.06 21.53
C LEU A 15 -4.23 -29.24 20.38
N ALA A 16 -5.02 -29.04 19.33
CA ALA A 16 -4.79 -27.93 18.41
C ALA A 16 -5.03 -26.64 19.22
N SER A 17 -3.95 -26.03 19.70
CA SER A 17 -3.98 -24.65 20.15
C SER A 17 -4.25 -23.79 18.92
N THR A 18 -5.53 -23.61 18.59
CA THR A 18 -5.97 -22.52 17.71
C THR A 18 -5.72 -21.23 18.48
N GLY A 19 -4.47 -20.75 18.43
CA GLY A 19 -4.21 -19.34 18.67
C GLY A 19 -5.02 -18.60 17.61
N LEU A 20 -6.15 -18.02 18.02
CA LEU A 20 -6.83 -17.00 17.26
C LEU A 20 -5.89 -15.79 17.26
N ALA A 21 -4.87 -15.84 16.42
CA ALA A 21 -4.26 -14.63 15.89
C ALA A 21 -5.42 -13.92 15.20
N HIS A 22 -5.96 -12.90 15.86
CA HIS A 22 -6.88 -11.99 15.22
C HIS A 22 -6.10 -11.40 14.05
N PRO A 23 -6.64 -11.38 12.82
CA PRO A 23 -6.02 -10.60 11.77
C PRO A 23 -5.91 -9.18 12.31
N VAL A 24 -4.68 -8.71 12.51
CA VAL A 24 -4.46 -7.28 12.68
C VAL A 24 -4.98 -6.69 11.38
N ALA A 25 -6.04 -5.89 11.48
CA ALA A 25 -6.53 -5.15 10.34
C ALA A 25 -5.38 -4.22 9.90
N HIS A 26 -4.62 -4.65 8.91
CA HIS A 26 -3.66 -3.80 8.22
C HIS A 26 -4.48 -2.88 7.35
N LEU A 27 -4.97 -1.78 7.94
CA LEU A 27 -5.44 -0.67 7.13
C LEU A 27 -4.21 0.00 6.53
N HIS A 28 -3.95 -0.25 5.25
CA HIS A 28 -3.44 0.83 4.43
C HIS A 28 -4.46 1.97 4.55
N HIS A 29 -4.17 2.94 5.41
CA HIS A 29 -5.11 3.99 5.73
C HIS A 29 -5.56 4.68 4.45
N GLN A 30 -6.87 4.86 4.35
CA GLN A 30 -7.55 5.54 3.25
C GLN A 30 -6.79 6.79 2.82
N HIS A 31 -6.44 6.87 1.54
CA HIS A 31 -6.25 8.15 0.89
C HIS A 31 -7.55 8.92 1.06
N ALA A 32 -7.57 9.93 1.95
CA ALA A 32 -8.70 10.83 2.03
C ALA A 32 -8.97 11.36 0.61
N LYS A 33 -10.24 11.27 0.17
CA LYS A 33 -10.69 11.75 -1.14
C LYS A 33 -10.14 13.17 -1.33
N ARG A 34 -9.19 13.33 -2.24
CA ARG A 34 -8.57 14.64 -2.48
C ARG A 34 -9.52 15.44 -3.34
N GLU A 35 -10.17 16.46 -2.76
CA GLU A 35 -10.87 17.45 -3.56
C GLU A 35 -9.86 18.13 -4.47
N VAL A 36 -9.89 17.81 -5.76
CA VAL A 36 -9.17 18.55 -6.78
C VAL A 36 -9.86 19.91 -6.88
N VAL A 37 -9.27 20.93 -6.24
CA VAL A 37 -9.67 22.30 -6.48
C VAL A 37 -9.25 22.64 -7.91
N HIS A 38 -10.18 22.56 -8.85
CA HIS A 38 -9.99 23.11 -10.19
C HIS A 38 -9.88 24.64 -10.06
N VAL A 39 -8.65 25.16 -10.04
CA VAL A 39 -8.42 26.59 -10.23
C VAL A 39 -8.68 26.89 -11.70
N THR A 40 -9.91 27.29 -12.00
CA THR A 40 -10.27 27.79 -13.34
C THR A 40 -9.85 29.26 -13.41
N GLU A 41 -8.68 29.55 -13.97
CA GLU A 41 -8.29 30.92 -14.28
C GLU A 41 -9.15 31.46 -15.42
N THR A 42 -10.21 32.20 -15.08
CA THR A 42 -11.04 32.87 -16.08
C THR A 42 -10.42 34.22 -16.43
N VAL A 43 -9.68 34.28 -17.53
CA VAL A 43 -9.18 35.55 -18.09
C VAL A 43 -10.29 36.17 -18.93
N VAL A 44 -10.97 37.19 -18.40
CA VAL A 44 -11.95 37.98 -19.16
C VAL A 44 -11.21 39.08 -19.93
N VAL A 45 -11.07 38.92 -21.24
CA VAL A 45 -10.54 39.97 -22.14
C VAL A 45 -11.72 40.74 -22.74
N THR A 46 -12.01 41.93 -22.21
CA THR A 46 -12.98 42.85 -22.81
C THR A 46 -12.28 43.66 -23.90
N VAL A 47 -12.54 43.35 -25.17
CA VAL A 47 -12.06 44.17 -26.30
C VAL A 47 -13.10 45.25 -26.61
N GLY A 48 -12.86 46.46 -26.11
CA GLY A 48 -13.60 47.68 -26.43
C GLY A 48 -12.61 48.84 -26.54
N GLY A 49 -12.71 49.62 -27.62
CA GLY A 49 -11.67 50.55 -28.08
C GLY A 49 -11.34 51.72 -27.16
N SER A 50 -10.10 52.20 -27.36
CA SER A 50 -9.45 53.41 -26.84
C SER A 50 -9.21 53.50 -25.32
N GLU A 51 -7.91 53.47 -25.00
CA GLU A 51 -7.20 53.88 -23.78
C GLU A 51 -7.03 52.89 -22.61
N ALA A 52 -5.74 52.65 -22.31
CA ALA A 52 -5.08 52.10 -21.11
C ALA A 52 -5.70 50.88 -20.39
N SER A 53 -5.16 49.69 -20.65
CA SER A 53 -5.43 48.48 -19.87
C SER A 53 -4.68 48.46 -18.53
N THR A 54 -5.42 48.42 -17.43
CA THR A 54 -4.91 48.02 -16.10
C THR A 54 -5.33 46.57 -15.83
N VAL A 55 -4.37 45.70 -15.52
CA VAL A 55 -4.62 44.32 -15.12
C VAL A 55 -4.93 44.31 -13.62
N GLN A 56 -6.14 43.91 -13.23
CA GLN A 56 -6.49 43.65 -11.82
C GLN A 56 -6.54 42.14 -11.57
N LEU A 57 -5.64 41.67 -10.71
CA LEU A 57 -5.67 40.32 -10.13
C LEU A 57 -6.64 40.32 -8.96
N VAL A 58 -7.68 39.48 -9.00
CA VAL A 58 -8.62 39.31 -7.89
C VAL A 58 -8.31 37.97 -7.22
N HIS A 59 -7.80 38.00 -5.98
CA HIS A 59 -7.66 36.81 -5.12
C HIS A 59 -8.95 36.61 -4.34
N ALA A 60 -9.54 35.42 -4.42
CA ALA A 60 -10.61 34.99 -3.53
C ALA A 60 -10.02 34.17 -2.37
N ASP A 61 -10.22 34.63 -1.14
CA ASP A 61 -9.79 34.00 0.11
C ASP A 61 -10.88 33.04 0.64
N PRO A 62 -10.61 31.75 0.88
CA PRO A 62 -11.56 30.83 1.47
C PRO A 62 -11.30 30.66 2.98
N SER A 63 -11.64 31.66 3.79
CA SER A 63 -11.67 31.53 5.25
C SER A 63 -12.96 32.12 5.84
N ALA A 64 -14.09 31.43 5.65
CA ALA A 64 -15.29 31.65 6.46
C ALA A 64 -16.33 30.54 6.27
N VAL A 65 -16.25 29.45 7.03
CA VAL A 65 -17.44 28.64 7.36
C VAL A 65 -17.38 28.28 8.84
N THR A 66 -18.31 28.86 9.60
CA THR A 66 -18.45 28.72 11.05
C THR A 66 -19.30 27.50 11.40
N ALA A 67 -18.95 26.87 12.52
CA ALA A 67 -19.57 25.67 13.08
C ALA A 67 -21.04 25.84 13.52
N SER A 68 -21.79 24.74 13.53
CA SER A 68 -23.07 24.59 14.25
C SER A 68 -23.29 23.13 14.63
N THR A 69 -23.25 22.80 15.92
CA THR A 69 -23.59 21.47 16.48
C THR A 69 -24.77 21.62 17.44
N PRO A 70 -25.81 20.76 17.40
CA PRO A 70 -26.87 20.75 18.40
C PRO A 70 -26.56 19.81 19.58
N THR A 71 -26.83 20.31 20.78
CA THR A 71 -26.74 19.66 22.10
C THR A 71 -27.91 18.69 22.33
N GLN A 72 -27.66 17.51 22.89
CA GLN A 72 -28.64 16.79 23.73
C GLN A 72 -27.98 16.24 25.00
N ASN A 73 -28.67 16.50 26.11
CA ASN A 73 -28.38 16.12 27.49
C ASN A 73 -28.71 14.65 27.74
N ALA A 74 -27.86 13.93 28.48
CA ALA A 74 -28.29 12.87 29.38
C ALA A 74 -27.26 12.69 30.52
N GLN A 75 -27.71 12.91 31.76
CA GLN A 75 -26.99 12.62 33.00
C GLN A 75 -26.95 11.11 33.27
N VAL A 76 -25.78 10.58 33.66
CA VAL A 76 -25.68 9.43 34.60
C VAL A 76 -24.46 9.60 35.51
N VAL A 77 -24.70 9.32 36.80
CA VAL A 77 -23.91 9.49 38.02
C VAL A 77 -22.70 8.52 38.10
N PRO A 78 -21.58 8.87 38.78
CA PRO A 78 -20.38 8.02 38.85
C PRO A 78 -20.45 7.01 40.01
N THR A 79 -19.86 5.82 39.84
CA THR A 79 -19.64 4.85 40.93
C THR A 79 -18.22 4.29 40.90
N ALA A 80 -17.48 4.69 41.94
CA ALA A 80 -16.40 4.02 42.68
C ALA A 80 -15.33 3.19 41.92
N THR A 81 -14.16 3.80 41.76
CA THR A 81 -12.85 3.16 41.58
C THR A 81 -12.40 2.50 42.88
N THR A 82 -12.08 1.20 42.84
CA THR A 82 -11.38 0.50 43.94
C THR A 82 -9.89 0.45 43.61
N SER A 83 -9.10 1.13 44.45
CA SER A 83 -7.65 1.16 44.45
C SER A 83 -7.09 -0.03 45.24
N TYR A 84 -6.07 -0.70 44.67
CA TYR A 84 -5.21 -1.64 45.40
C TYR A 84 -3.80 -1.06 45.48
N THR A 85 -3.37 -0.78 46.70
CA THR A 85 -1.97 -0.57 47.08
C THR A 85 -1.27 -1.92 47.26
N PRO A 86 0.06 -1.96 47.10
CA PRO A 86 0.85 -2.58 48.14
C PRO A 86 1.97 -1.68 48.67
N ALA A 87 2.24 -1.92 49.96
CA ALA A 87 3.15 -1.26 50.87
C ALA A 87 4.61 -1.14 50.40
N SER A 88 5.21 -0.01 50.76
CA SER A 88 6.66 0.21 50.82
C SER A 88 7.30 -0.60 51.96
N THR A 89 8.54 -1.05 51.74
CA THR A 89 9.53 -1.21 52.82
C THR A 89 10.84 -0.59 52.35
N THR A 90 11.33 0.29 53.19
CA THR A 90 12.56 1.10 53.11
C THR A 90 13.79 0.33 53.58
N SER A 91 14.93 0.54 52.91
CA SER A 91 16.22 0.99 53.48
C SER A 91 17.28 0.93 52.38
N ALA A 92 17.77 2.08 51.89
CA ALA A 92 18.94 2.84 52.39
C ALA A 92 20.26 2.20 51.94
N GLU A 93 20.91 2.67 50.86
CA GLU A 93 21.69 3.92 50.69
C GLU A 93 23.19 3.67 50.90
N SER A 94 23.98 3.99 49.87
CA SER A 94 25.33 4.59 49.96
C SER A 94 25.71 5.18 48.59
N THR A 95 25.54 6.51 48.46
CA THR A 95 26.53 7.54 48.05
C THR A 95 27.78 7.09 47.25
N SER A 96 28.31 7.82 46.25
CA SER A 96 28.36 9.27 46.03
C SER A 96 29.09 9.61 44.69
N SER A 97 28.67 10.73 44.06
CA SER A 97 29.51 11.78 43.40
C SER A 97 30.24 11.46 42.07
N GLU A 98 30.40 12.33 41.08
CA GLU A 98 29.86 13.67 40.73
C GLU A 98 30.40 14.03 39.30
N SER A 99 29.72 14.96 38.63
CA SER A 99 30.29 16.00 37.74
C SER A 99 30.69 15.71 36.27
N SER A 100 29.76 16.14 35.39
CA SER A 100 29.87 17.20 34.36
C SER A 100 30.80 17.08 33.14
N THR A 101 30.12 17.04 31.98
CA THR A 101 30.35 17.79 30.72
C THR A 101 31.71 17.74 30.01
N SER A 102 31.70 17.18 28.79
CA SER A 102 32.04 17.97 27.58
C SER A 102 31.59 17.24 26.31
N SER A 103 30.73 17.94 25.57
CA SER A 103 30.35 17.68 24.20
C SER A 103 31.54 17.81 23.26
N SER A 104 31.77 16.78 22.44
CA SER A 104 32.47 16.92 21.16
C SER A 104 31.74 16.09 20.10
N SER A 105 31.05 16.85 19.26
CA SER A 105 30.44 16.46 18.01
C SER A 105 31.47 15.79 17.10
N SER A 106 31.31 14.49 16.90
CA SER A 106 31.85 13.79 15.74
C SER A 106 30.66 13.52 14.83
N SER A 107 30.62 14.25 13.71
CA SER A 107 29.68 14.04 12.62
C SER A 107 29.79 12.60 12.15
N ALA A 108 28.89 11.73 12.61
CA ALA A 108 28.70 10.41 12.06
C ALA A 108 28.11 10.59 10.66
N SER A 109 28.92 10.32 9.66
CA SER A 109 28.50 10.21 8.27
C SER A 109 27.35 9.21 8.19
N LYS A 110 26.21 9.64 7.67
CA LYS A 110 25.06 8.78 7.35
C LYS A 110 25.56 7.61 6.50
N PRO A 111 25.34 6.34 6.90
CA PRO A 111 25.71 5.23 6.04
C PRO A 111 24.74 5.22 4.84
N THR A 112 25.28 5.49 3.66
CA THR A 112 24.61 5.23 2.39
C THR A 112 24.47 3.72 2.26
N SER A 113 23.25 3.20 2.43
CA SER A 113 22.98 1.77 2.29
C SER A 113 22.87 1.43 0.81
N THR A 114 23.99 1.02 0.21
CA THR A 114 24.04 0.52 -1.17
C THR A 114 23.72 -0.97 -1.18
N GLY A 115 22.46 -1.33 -0.99
CA GLY A 115 21.94 -2.59 -1.50
C GLY A 115 21.78 -2.45 -3.01
N ASP A 116 22.26 -3.42 -3.78
CA ASP A 116 21.93 -3.48 -5.21
C ASP A 116 20.49 -3.95 -5.35
N PHE A 117 19.57 -2.99 -5.36
CA PHE A 117 18.15 -3.24 -5.52
C PHE A 117 17.73 -3.40 -6.98
N THR A 118 18.66 -3.45 -7.94
CA THR A 118 18.32 -3.58 -9.37
C THR A 118 17.73 -4.94 -9.72
N GLY A 119 16.78 -4.97 -10.67
CA GLY A 119 16.22 -6.16 -11.32
C GLY A 119 15.73 -7.30 -10.41
N GLY A 120 15.42 -8.46 -11.00
CA GLY A 120 15.16 -9.71 -10.27
C GLY A 120 13.79 -9.82 -9.57
N SER A 121 12.88 -8.88 -9.82
CA SER A 121 11.46 -9.01 -9.52
C SER A 121 10.61 -8.85 -10.78
N LYS A 122 9.32 -9.20 -10.72
CA LYS A 122 8.36 -9.00 -11.81
C LYS A 122 8.19 -7.52 -12.12
N GLY A 123 8.23 -6.69 -11.07
CA GLY A 123 8.09 -5.25 -11.16
C GLY A 123 8.35 -4.53 -9.84
N VAL A 124 8.01 -3.25 -9.83
CA VAL A 124 8.09 -2.36 -8.67
C VAL A 124 6.86 -1.46 -8.61
N THR A 125 6.41 -1.12 -7.41
CA THR A 125 5.37 -0.11 -7.22
C THR A 125 5.94 1.30 -7.26
N TYR A 126 5.16 2.26 -7.76
CA TYR A 126 5.57 3.66 -7.86
C TYR A 126 4.40 4.59 -7.54
N SER A 127 4.66 5.52 -6.62
CA SER A 127 3.73 6.56 -6.18
C SER A 127 4.32 7.93 -6.56
N PRO A 128 3.92 8.53 -7.69
CA PRO A 128 4.43 9.82 -8.19
C PRO A 128 3.89 11.03 -7.42
N TYR A 129 3.99 10.99 -6.09
CA TYR A 129 3.76 12.13 -5.22
C TYR A 129 5.08 12.60 -4.62
N SER A 130 5.20 13.89 -4.37
CA SER A 130 6.30 14.44 -3.58
C SER A 130 6.16 14.05 -2.11
N SER A 131 7.19 14.34 -1.31
CA SER A 131 7.13 14.13 0.16
C SER A 131 6.02 14.93 0.85
N SER A 132 5.56 16.05 0.26
CA SER A 132 4.41 16.81 0.76
C SER A 132 3.06 16.28 0.26
N GLY A 133 3.07 15.26 -0.60
CA GLY A 133 1.89 14.69 -1.22
C GLY A 133 1.43 15.42 -2.46
N ALA A 134 2.16 16.44 -2.94
CA ALA A 134 1.84 17.12 -4.18
C ALA A 134 2.07 16.20 -5.39
N CYS A 135 1.31 16.40 -6.47
CA CYS A 135 1.53 15.71 -7.73
C CYS A 135 2.94 16.00 -8.25
N LYS A 136 3.70 14.96 -8.63
CA LYS A 136 4.97 15.15 -9.33
C LYS A 136 4.75 15.64 -10.76
N SER A 137 5.62 16.54 -11.21
CA SER A 137 5.72 16.96 -12.60
C SER A 137 6.24 15.85 -13.50
N LEU A 138 6.04 15.97 -14.82
CA LEU A 138 6.60 15.02 -15.80
C LEU A 138 8.12 14.86 -15.64
N SER A 139 8.86 15.96 -15.44
CA SER A 139 10.32 15.91 -15.27
C SER A 139 10.76 15.17 -14.00
N GLU A 140 9.98 15.27 -12.92
CA GLU A 140 10.25 14.50 -11.69
C GLU A 140 9.96 13.01 -11.92
N VAL A 141 8.86 12.69 -12.61
CA VAL A 141 8.52 11.31 -12.99
C VAL A 141 9.59 10.70 -13.91
N GLN A 142 10.11 11.46 -14.87
CA GLN A 142 11.22 11.03 -15.74
C GLN A 142 12.46 10.70 -14.92
N SER A 143 12.88 11.59 -14.02
CA SER A 143 14.04 11.34 -13.15
C SER A 143 13.85 10.13 -12.23
N ASP A 144 12.62 9.89 -11.76
CA ASP A 144 12.30 8.71 -10.97
C ASP A 144 12.39 7.42 -11.82
N LEU A 145 11.81 7.40 -13.02
CA LEU A 145 11.79 6.19 -13.87
C LEU A 145 13.16 5.82 -14.44
N GLU A 146 14.08 6.78 -14.61
CA GLU A 146 15.48 6.50 -14.93
C GLU A 146 16.11 5.53 -13.90
N LYS A 147 15.75 5.69 -12.62
CA LYS A 147 16.21 4.83 -11.52
C LYS A 147 15.49 3.48 -11.45
N LEU A 148 14.41 3.30 -12.21
CA LEU A 148 13.59 2.09 -12.23
C LEU A 148 13.73 1.31 -13.56
N SER A 149 14.75 1.63 -14.37
CA SER A 149 14.97 1.05 -15.69
C SER A 149 15.17 -0.48 -15.70
N ASP A 150 15.62 -1.07 -14.58
CA ASP A 150 15.79 -2.52 -14.44
C ASP A 150 14.47 -3.29 -14.17
N TYR A 151 13.35 -2.59 -14.01
CA TYR A 151 12.04 -3.20 -13.76
C TYR A 151 11.17 -3.18 -15.00
N GLY A 152 10.80 -4.35 -15.51
CA GLY A 152 9.93 -4.46 -16.70
C GLY A 152 8.46 -4.10 -16.45
N LEU A 153 8.02 -3.98 -15.20
CA LEU A 153 6.64 -3.64 -14.84
C LEU A 153 6.62 -2.58 -13.74
N ILE A 154 5.93 -1.47 -14.00
CA ILE A 154 5.70 -0.38 -13.04
C ILE A 154 4.24 -0.41 -12.59
N ARG A 155 3.99 -0.53 -11.29
CA ARG A 155 2.64 -0.51 -10.73
C ARG A 155 2.28 0.86 -10.15
N LEU A 156 1.17 1.42 -10.62
CA LEU A 156 0.54 2.62 -10.08
C LEU A 156 -0.76 2.25 -9.34
N TYR A 157 -1.15 3.05 -8.36
CA TYR A 157 -2.37 2.82 -7.56
C TYR A 157 -3.58 3.60 -8.07
N GLY A 158 -3.34 4.75 -8.70
CA GLY A 158 -4.35 5.69 -9.11
C GLY A 158 -4.08 6.27 -10.49
N VAL A 159 -5.03 7.09 -10.91
CA VAL A 159 -5.06 7.79 -12.20
C VAL A 159 -5.04 9.31 -12.03
N ASP A 160 -5.15 9.79 -10.79
CA ASP A 160 -5.10 11.20 -10.42
C ASP A 160 -3.73 11.81 -10.76
N CYS A 161 -3.57 13.12 -10.59
CA CYS A 161 -2.28 13.81 -10.74
C CYS A 161 -1.58 13.61 -12.10
N ASN A 162 -2.32 13.28 -13.17
CA ASN A 162 -1.78 12.93 -14.50
C ASN A 162 -0.73 11.82 -14.44
N GLN A 163 -0.80 10.93 -13.45
CA GLN A 163 0.25 9.94 -13.20
C GLN A 163 0.41 8.96 -14.36
N VAL A 164 -0.70 8.47 -14.91
CA VAL A 164 -0.69 7.57 -16.06
C VAL A 164 -0.07 8.24 -17.28
N GLU A 165 -0.47 9.49 -17.57
CA GLU A 165 0.09 10.29 -18.66
C GLU A 165 1.59 10.52 -18.49
N ASN A 166 2.04 10.92 -17.30
CA ASN A 166 3.44 11.21 -17.05
C ASN A 166 4.29 9.95 -17.13
N VAL A 167 3.80 8.83 -16.59
CA VAL A 167 4.53 7.55 -16.61
C VAL A 167 4.58 6.96 -18.02
N LEU A 168 3.51 7.04 -18.82
CA LEU A 168 3.55 6.61 -20.23
C LEU A 168 4.59 7.39 -21.06
N GLN A 169 4.74 8.69 -20.80
CA GLN A 169 5.75 9.51 -21.47
C GLN A 169 7.19 9.24 -21.00
N ALA A 170 7.35 8.71 -19.80
CA ALA A 170 8.65 8.60 -19.12
C ALA A 170 9.21 7.16 -19.07
N LYS A 171 8.35 6.14 -19.20
CA LYS A 171 8.76 4.75 -19.11
C LYS A 171 9.74 4.38 -20.23
N GLY A 172 10.62 3.42 -19.96
CA GLY A 172 11.44 2.78 -20.97
C GLY A 172 10.60 1.97 -21.96
N ASP A 173 11.17 1.70 -23.14
CA ASP A 173 10.49 1.03 -24.25
C ASP A 173 9.94 -0.36 -23.86
N ASP A 174 10.71 -1.13 -23.10
CA ASP A 174 10.34 -2.49 -22.65
C ASP A 174 9.51 -2.51 -21.36
N GLN A 175 9.29 -1.35 -20.71
CA GLN A 175 8.51 -1.28 -19.49
C GLN A 175 7.01 -1.28 -19.80
N LYS A 176 6.26 -2.08 -19.04
CA LYS A 176 4.80 -2.11 -19.03
C LYS A 176 4.23 -1.55 -17.73
N LEU A 177 2.95 -1.25 -17.75
CA LEU A 177 2.23 -0.67 -16.63
C LEU A 177 1.20 -1.62 -16.05
N PHE A 178 1.19 -1.71 -14.72
CA PHE A 178 0.08 -2.22 -13.93
C PHE A 178 -0.63 -0.99 -13.35
N LEU A 179 -1.82 -0.68 -13.85
CA LEU A 179 -2.55 0.54 -13.47
C LEU A 179 -3.62 0.24 -12.42
N GLY A 180 -3.72 1.06 -11.38
CA GLY A 180 -4.76 0.97 -10.37
C GLY A 180 -5.84 2.03 -10.54
N ILE A 181 -7.08 1.62 -10.31
CA ILE A 181 -8.21 2.52 -10.11
C ILE A 181 -8.59 2.46 -8.63
N TYR A 182 -7.98 3.34 -7.85
CA TYR A 182 -8.17 3.40 -6.40
C TYR A 182 -9.60 3.80 -6.01
N TYR A 183 -10.16 4.84 -6.67
CA TYR A 183 -11.49 5.37 -6.36
C TYR A 183 -12.59 4.58 -7.10
N VAL A 184 -13.12 3.55 -6.44
CA VAL A 184 -14.14 2.65 -7.01
C VAL A 184 -15.52 3.29 -7.19
N ASP A 185 -15.74 4.49 -6.66
CA ASP A 185 -16.93 5.30 -6.93
C ASP A 185 -16.82 6.08 -8.25
N ALA A 186 -15.65 6.08 -8.90
CA ALA A 186 -15.37 6.79 -10.15
C ALA A 186 -14.69 5.88 -11.21
N ILE A 187 -15.04 4.59 -11.27
CA ILE A 187 -14.40 3.60 -12.15
C ILE A 187 -14.44 4.01 -13.62
N ALA A 188 -15.59 4.49 -14.10
CA ALA A 188 -15.74 4.88 -15.50
C ALA A 188 -14.86 6.09 -15.87
N ASP A 189 -14.75 7.06 -14.95
CA ASP A 189 -13.91 8.24 -15.15
C ASP A 189 -12.43 7.85 -15.14
N GLY A 190 -12.00 6.99 -14.21
CA GLY A 190 -10.62 6.52 -14.19
C GLY A 190 -10.24 5.69 -15.44
N ILE A 191 -11.16 4.89 -15.97
CA ILE A 191 -10.94 4.19 -17.25
C ILE A 191 -10.88 5.18 -18.42
N SER A 192 -11.67 6.25 -18.39
CA SER A 192 -11.61 7.33 -19.38
C SER A 192 -10.25 8.04 -19.34
N GLU A 193 -9.71 8.32 -18.15
CA GLU A 193 -8.38 8.91 -17.98
C GLU A 193 -7.28 8.00 -18.54
N ILE A 194 -7.34 6.69 -18.24
CA ILE A 194 -6.40 5.71 -18.81
C ILE A 194 -6.50 5.69 -20.34
N LYS A 195 -7.71 5.65 -20.91
CA LYS A 195 -7.94 5.70 -22.37
C LYS A 195 -7.28 6.92 -22.99
N ASN A 196 -7.54 8.10 -22.45
CA ASN A 196 -7.02 9.36 -22.96
C ASN A 196 -5.48 9.39 -22.91
N ALA A 197 -4.89 8.92 -21.81
CA ALA A 197 -3.45 8.85 -21.65
C ALA A 197 -2.80 7.86 -22.63
N VAL A 198 -3.40 6.67 -22.78
CA VAL A 198 -2.97 5.64 -23.75
C VAL A 198 -3.06 6.18 -25.18
N GLU A 199 -4.19 6.77 -25.58
CA GLU A 199 -4.37 7.29 -26.95
C GLU A 199 -3.39 8.42 -27.30
N LYS A 200 -2.98 9.21 -26.31
CA LYS A 200 -2.13 10.38 -26.53
C LYS A 200 -0.64 10.09 -26.41
N TYR A 201 -0.24 9.17 -25.54
CA TYR A 201 1.17 8.99 -25.15
C TYR A 201 1.68 7.55 -25.19
N GLY A 202 0.85 6.58 -25.56
CA GLY A 202 1.27 5.18 -25.64
C GLY A 202 0.35 4.33 -26.51
N SER A 203 0.14 3.10 -26.07
CA SER A 203 -0.73 2.11 -26.69
C SER A 203 -1.28 1.14 -25.63
N TRP A 204 -2.30 0.37 -25.97
CA TRP A 204 -2.80 -0.66 -25.06
C TRP A 204 -1.79 -1.78 -24.80
N ASP A 205 -0.77 -1.94 -25.65
CA ASP A 205 0.29 -2.94 -25.44
C ASP A 205 1.23 -2.56 -24.28
N ASP A 206 1.24 -1.28 -23.89
CA ASP A 206 1.96 -0.76 -22.73
C ASP A 206 1.29 -1.14 -21.40
N ILE A 207 0.02 -1.54 -21.41
CA ILE A 207 -0.76 -1.83 -20.20
C ILE A 207 -0.86 -3.35 -20.02
N ASP A 208 -0.13 -3.88 -19.05
CA ASP A 208 -0.14 -5.30 -18.69
C ASP A 208 -1.40 -5.68 -17.91
N THR A 209 -1.72 -4.87 -16.90
CA THR A 209 -2.80 -5.15 -15.96
C THR A 209 -3.51 -3.86 -15.55
N ILE A 210 -4.83 -3.93 -15.35
CA ILE A 210 -5.61 -2.93 -14.63
C ILE A 210 -6.18 -3.57 -13.35
N SER A 211 -6.01 -2.92 -12.22
CA SER A 211 -6.64 -3.31 -10.94
C SER A 211 -7.75 -2.36 -10.55
N ILE A 212 -8.83 -2.92 -9.99
CA ILE A 212 -9.99 -2.17 -9.52
C ILE A 212 -10.06 -2.26 -7.99
N GLY A 213 -9.82 -1.12 -7.34
CA GLY A 213 -9.67 -1.04 -5.89
C GLY A 213 -8.34 -1.62 -5.38
N ASN A 214 -8.07 -1.37 -4.11
CA ASN A 214 -6.92 -1.92 -3.38
C ASN A 214 -7.36 -2.23 -1.94
N GLU A 215 -7.34 -3.51 -1.57
CA GLU A 215 -7.60 -4.02 -0.21
C GLU A 215 -8.94 -3.61 0.41
N LEU A 216 -9.99 -3.49 -0.41
CA LEU A 216 -11.29 -3.02 0.05
C LEU A 216 -11.99 -4.02 0.97
N VAL A 217 -11.80 -5.33 0.78
CA VAL A 217 -12.39 -6.35 1.65
C VAL A 217 -11.64 -6.43 2.96
N ASN A 218 -10.30 -6.41 2.93
CA ASN A 218 -9.47 -6.31 4.13
C ASN A 218 -9.80 -5.06 4.96
N ALA A 219 -10.02 -3.91 4.31
CA ALA A 219 -10.42 -2.67 4.97
C ALA A 219 -11.87 -2.68 5.50
N GLY A 220 -12.67 -3.70 5.15
CA GLY A 220 -14.08 -3.78 5.51
C GLY A 220 -14.98 -2.74 4.81
N THR A 221 -14.50 -2.13 3.72
CA THR A 221 -15.22 -1.09 2.96
C THR A 221 -15.98 -1.65 1.76
N ALA A 222 -15.71 -2.90 1.36
CA ALA A 222 -16.44 -3.61 0.32
C ALA A 222 -16.62 -5.08 0.66
N THR A 223 -17.68 -5.69 0.13
CA THR A 223 -17.89 -7.15 0.15
C THR A 223 -17.37 -7.80 -1.13
N PRO A 224 -17.17 -9.13 -1.17
CA PRO A 224 -16.85 -9.83 -2.42
C PRO A 224 -17.86 -9.58 -3.55
N SER A 225 -19.14 -9.40 -3.22
CA SER A 225 -20.17 -9.05 -4.22
C SER A 225 -19.98 -7.65 -4.79
N ASP A 226 -19.50 -6.69 -3.99
CA ASP A 226 -19.18 -5.35 -4.48
C ASP A 226 -17.98 -5.40 -5.43
N ILE A 227 -16.95 -6.18 -5.09
CA ILE A 227 -15.79 -6.39 -5.98
C ILE A 227 -16.21 -6.97 -7.33
N LYS A 228 -17.09 -7.99 -7.34
CA LYS A 228 -17.67 -8.53 -8.57
C LYS A 228 -18.32 -7.43 -9.42
N ASN A 229 -19.10 -6.55 -8.80
CA ASN A 229 -19.79 -5.46 -9.49
C ASN A 229 -18.80 -4.42 -10.03
N TYR A 230 -17.76 -4.07 -9.27
CA TYR A 230 -16.72 -3.13 -9.70
C TYR A 230 -15.94 -3.67 -10.91
N ILE A 231 -15.52 -4.93 -10.86
CA ILE A 231 -14.86 -5.59 -12.00
C ILE A 231 -15.78 -5.64 -13.21
N SER A 232 -17.07 -5.96 -13.03
CA SER A 232 -18.03 -5.95 -14.14
C SER A 232 -18.18 -4.57 -14.77
N GLN A 233 -18.25 -3.50 -13.97
CA GLN A 233 -18.31 -2.12 -14.46
C GLN A 233 -17.06 -1.77 -15.25
N ALA A 234 -15.88 -2.15 -14.75
CA ALA A 234 -14.63 -1.93 -15.45
C ALA A 234 -14.55 -2.67 -16.78
N LYS A 235 -14.98 -3.94 -16.84
CA LYS A 235 -15.09 -4.71 -18.10
C LYS A 235 -15.99 -4.00 -19.11
N SER A 236 -17.14 -3.50 -18.68
CA SER A 236 -18.04 -2.74 -19.55
C SER A 236 -17.42 -1.44 -20.07
N ALA A 237 -16.74 -0.68 -19.21
CA ALA A 237 -16.10 0.57 -19.59
C ALA A 237 -14.88 0.37 -20.49
N LEU A 238 -14.13 -0.73 -20.35
CA LEU A 238 -13.01 -1.10 -21.23
C LEU A 238 -13.45 -1.72 -22.56
N SER A 239 -14.71 -2.14 -22.68
CA SER A 239 -15.23 -2.76 -23.90
C SER A 239 -14.99 -1.88 -25.13
N GLY A 240 -14.38 -2.46 -26.16
CA GLY A 240 -14.08 -1.77 -27.42
C GLY A 240 -12.91 -0.78 -27.36
N SER A 241 -12.18 -0.68 -26.24
CA SER A 241 -11.00 0.20 -26.16
C SER A 241 -9.79 -0.33 -26.93
N GLY A 242 -9.69 -1.66 -27.08
CA GLY A 242 -8.48 -2.34 -27.56
C GLY A 242 -7.61 -2.91 -26.43
N PHE A 243 -8.01 -2.73 -25.17
CA PHE A 243 -7.33 -3.34 -24.03
C PHE A 243 -7.39 -4.87 -24.10
N SER A 244 -6.22 -5.51 -24.02
CA SER A 244 -6.04 -6.96 -24.08
C SER A 244 -5.28 -7.52 -22.87
N GLY A 245 -4.87 -6.66 -21.94
CA GLY A 245 -4.24 -7.04 -20.68
C GLY A 245 -5.22 -7.65 -19.69
N SER A 246 -4.75 -7.87 -18.47
CA SER A 246 -5.53 -8.51 -17.40
C SER A 246 -6.31 -7.49 -16.57
N LEU A 247 -7.51 -7.86 -16.13
CA LEU A 247 -8.29 -7.11 -15.16
C LEU A 247 -8.38 -7.88 -13.84
N VAL A 248 -7.97 -7.24 -12.75
CA VAL A 248 -7.94 -7.86 -11.42
C VAL A 248 -8.49 -6.95 -10.32
N SER A 249 -8.77 -7.52 -9.16
CA SER A 249 -8.87 -6.80 -7.88
C SER A 249 -7.69 -7.23 -7.01
N VAL A 250 -7.09 -6.29 -6.28
CA VAL A 250 -6.00 -6.60 -5.32
C VAL A 250 -6.56 -6.52 -3.90
N ASP A 251 -6.32 -7.56 -3.11
CA ASP A 251 -6.63 -7.57 -1.67
C ASP A 251 -5.52 -8.29 -0.89
N THR A 252 -5.58 -8.32 0.45
CA THR A 252 -4.55 -9.03 1.22
C THR A 252 -4.70 -10.55 1.05
N HIS A 253 -3.59 -11.29 1.16
CA HIS A 253 -3.63 -12.75 1.19
C HIS A 253 -4.63 -13.30 2.22
N VAL A 254 -4.74 -12.65 3.39
CA VAL A 254 -5.69 -13.02 4.45
C VAL A 254 -7.13 -12.83 3.99
N ALA A 255 -7.47 -11.69 3.39
CA ALA A 255 -8.82 -11.41 2.92
C ALA A 255 -9.24 -12.36 1.80
N ILE A 256 -8.34 -12.70 0.87
CA ILE A 256 -8.62 -13.66 -0.20
C ILE A 256 -8.84 -15.07 0.36
N ILE A 257 -7.98 -15.55 1.27
CA ILE A 257 -8.15 -16.86 1.90
C ILE A 257 -9.48 -16.94 2.67
N ALA A 258 -9.90 -15.85 3.33
CA ALA A 258 -11.16 -15.78 4.05
C ALA A 258 -12.38 -15.64 3.11
N ASN A 259 -12.20 -15.16 1.89
CA ASN A 259 -13.26 -14.88 0.93
C ASN A 259 -12.88 -15.41 -0.48
N PRO A 260 -12.84 -16.73 -0.69
CA PRO A 260 -12.35 -17.33 -1.94
C PRO A 260 -13.19 -16.99 -3.18
N ASP A 261 -14.41 -16.47 -3.01
CA ASP A 261 -15.21 -15.91 -4.12
C ASP A 261 -14.47 -14.79 -4.87
N LEU A 262 -13.57 -14.07 -4.21
CA LEU A 262 -12.72 -13.04 -4.83
C LEU A 262 -11.85 -13.61 -5.95
N CYS A 263 -11.49 -14.89 -5.88
CA CYS A 263 -10.68 -15.56 -6.89
C CYS A 263 -11.40 -15.68 -8.24
N GLU A 264 -12.73 -15.60 -8.28
CA GLU A 264 -13.52 -15.82 -9.49
C GLU A 264 -13.58 -14.60 -10.42
N TYR A 265 -13.45 -13.39 -9.88
CA TYR A 265 -13.74 -12.16 -10.60
C TYR A 265 -12.56 -11.63 -11.42
N SER A 266 -11.34 -11.87 -10.94
CA SER A 266 -10.09 -11.42 -11.55
C SER A 266 -9.57 -12.40 -12.61
N ASP A 267 -8.85 -11.93 -13.62
CA ASP A 267 -8.28 -12.81 -14.66
C ASP A 267 -7.15 -13.71 -14.11
N TYR A 268 -6.40 -13.20 -13.13
CA TYR A 268 -5.51 -13.97 -12.26
C TYR A 268 -5.64 -13.46 -10.81
N ILE A 269 -5.10 -14.19 -9.84
CA ILE A 269 -5.17 -13.80 -8.42
C ILE A 269 -4.02 -12.85 -8.10
N ALA A 270 -4.34 -11.60 -7.81
CA ALA A 270 -3.40 -10.57 -7.39
C ALA A 270 -3.63 -10.24 -5.91
N PHE A 271 -2.55 -10.22 -5.10
CA PHE A 271 -2.68 -9.97 -3.67
C PHE A 271 -1.49 -9.22 -3.07
N SER A 272 -1.69 -8.60 -1.91
CA SER A 272 -0.63 -7.96 -1.13
C SER A 272 -0.26 -8.79 0.11
N ALA A 273 1.04 -8.87 0.40
CA ALA A 273 1.55 -9.56 1.58
C ALA A 273 2.96 -9.11 1.96
N HIS A 274 3.16 -8.76 3.23
CA HIS A 274 4.47 -8.34 3.75
C HIS A 274 4.82 -9.17 4.97
N ALA A 275 5.96 -9.86 4.92
CA ALA A 275 6.44 -10.71 6.02
C ALA A 275 6.68 -9.91 7.31
N TYR A 276 6.99 -8.61 7.20
CA TYR A 276 7.10 -7.69 8.34
C TYR A 276 5.87 -7.76 9.26
N TRP A 277 4.66 -7.86 8.69
CA TRP A 277 3.40 -7.89 9.42
C TRP A 277 3.03 -9.27 10.01
N ASP A 278 3.80 -10.31 9.71
CA ASP A 278 3.62 -11.63 10.37
C ASP A 278 4.14 -11.59 11.82
N GLY A 279 5.20 -10.82 12.05
CA GLY A 279 5.80 -10.62 13.37
C GLY A 279 6.61 -11.80 13.91
N THR A 280 6.62 -12.93 13.20
CA THR A 280 7.43 -14.11 13.54
C THR A 280 8.54 -14.41 12.51
N ILE A 281 8.60 -13.63 11.43
CA ILE A 281 9.52 -13.82 10.32
C ILE A 281 10.69 -12.85 10.39
N TYR A 282 11.91 -13.40 10.33
CA TYR A 282 13.13 -12.64 10.14
C TYR A 282 13.29 -12.23 8.66
N PRO A 283 14.02 -11.15 8.35
CA PRO A 283 14.10 -10.61 6.99
C PRO A 283 14.61 -11.63 5.96
N ASP A 284 15.55 -12.49 6.31
CA ASP A 284 16.07 -13.54 5.42
C ASP A 284 15.02 -14.62 5.07
N GLY A 285 13.98 -14.78 5.88
CA GLY A 285 12.85 -15.68 5.64
C GLY A 285 11.68 -15.05 4.85
N ALA A 286 11.76 -13.78 4.43
CA ALA A 286 10.64 -13.08 3.79
C ALA A 286 10.18 -13.75 2.48
N GLY A 287 11.11 -14.25 1.67
CA GLY A 287 10.83 -14.92 0.40
C GLY A 287 10.16 -16.28 0.58
N ASP A 288 10.68 -17.14 1.46
CA ASP A 288 10.10 -18.43 1.78
C ASP A 288 8.69 -18.29 2.39
N TRP A 289 8.52 -17.30 3.26
CA TRP A 289 7.22 -16.97 3.82
C TRP A 289 6.24 -16.52 2.73
N LEU A 290 6.66 -15.68 1.79
CA LEU A 290 5.79 -15.21 0.71
C LEU A 290 5.40 -16.36 -0.22
N LEU A 291 6.34 -17.24 -0.57
CA LEU A 291 6.05 -18.45 -1.34
C LEU A 291 4.98 -19.31 -0.65
N LEU A 292 5.07 -19.48 0.67
CA LEU A 292 4.04 -20.17 1.44
C LEU A 292 2.69 -19.46 1.36
N GLN A 293 2.64 -18.13 1.46
CA GLN A 293 1.37 -17.40 1.32
C GLN A 293 0.78 -17.54 -0.09
N MET A 294 1.61 -17.49 -1.14
CA MET A 294 1.18 -17.73 -2.51
C MET A 294 0.54 -19.12 -2.66
N GLN A 295 1.14 -20.16 -2.09
CA GLN A 295 0.58 -21.53 -2.12
C GLN A 295 -0.74 -21.64 -1.35
N ARG A 296 -0.87 -20.94 -0.22
CA ARG A 296 -2.11 -20.90 0.57
C ARG A 296 -3.24 -20.20 -0.18
N VAL A 297 -2.94 -19.06 -0.81
CA VAL A 297 -3.88 -18.33 -1.68
C VAL A 297 -4.29 -19.21 -2.86
N TRP A 298 -3.33 -19.81 -3.56
CA TRP A 298 -3.60 -20.73 -4.67
C TRP A 298 -4.54 -21.87 -4.26
N SER A 299 -4.28 -22.48 -3.11
CA SER A 299 -5.08 -23.59 -2.58
C SER A 299 -6.49 -23.14 -2.17
N ALA A 300 -6.64 -21.96 -1.57
CA ALA A 300 -7.94 -21.39 -1.22
C ALA A 300 -8.77 -21.04 -2.48
N CYS A 301 -8.10 -20.73 -3.59
CA CYS A 301 -8.70 -20.44 -4.89
C CYS A 301 -8.81 -21.68 -5.81
N ASP A 302 -8.96 -22.88 -5.26
CA ASP A 302 -9.10 -24.16 -5.97
C ASP A 302 -7.94 -24.52 -6.95
N GLY A 303 -6.83 -23.81 -6.88
CA GLY A 303 -5.67 -24.00 -7.74
C GLY A 303 -5.90 -23.75 -9.23
N LYS A 304 -6.94 -22.99 -9.60
CA LYS A 304 -7.37 -22.81 -11.01
C LYS A 304 -6.64 -21.68 -11.73
N LYS A 305 -6.22 -20.64 -11.01
CA LYS A 305 -5.65 -19.42 -11.58
C LYS A 305 -4.22 -19.21 -11.11
N THR A 306 -3.44 -18.53 -11.94
CA THR A 306 -2.11 -18.03 -11.57
C THR A 306 -2.24 -17.07 -10.38
N VAL A 307 -1.24 -17.10 -9.50
CA VAL A 307 -1.15 -16.26 -8.31
C VAL A 307 0.07 -15.37 -8.44
N MET A 308 -0.10 -14.07 -8.24
CA MET A 308 0.97 -13.08 -8.23
C MET A 308 0.86 -12.19 -7.00
N CYS A 309 1.98 -11.95 -6.33
CA CYS A 309 2.06 -10.99 -5.24
C CYS A 309 2.24 -9.60 -5.84
N ALA A 310 1.19 -8.78 -5.80
CA ALA A 310 1.15 -7.46 -6.40
C ALA A 310 1.90 -6.42 -5.57
N GLU A 311 2.17 -6.69 -4.28
CA GLU A 311 3.01 -5.89 -3.38
C GLU A 311 3.64 -6.77 -2.29
N SER A 312 4.97 -6.71 -2.17
CA SER A 312 5.69 -7.19 -0.98
C SER A 312 6.97 -6.40 -0.76
N GLY A 313 7.40 -6.26 0.49
CA GLY A 313 8.57 -5.47 0.84
C GLY A 313 8.92 -5.56 2.31
N TRP A 314 9.80 -4.66 2.74
CA TRP A 314 10.22 -4.51 4.13
C TRP A 314 10.58 -3.03 4.41
N PRO A 315 10.18 -2.47 5.56
CA PRO A 315 10.47 -1.07 5.87
C PRO A 315 11.93 -0.90 6.33
N HIS A 316 12.57 0.21 5.95
CA HIS A 316 13.94 0.53 6.39
C HIS A 316 14.00 1.35 7.68
N SER A 317 12.87 1.85 8.18
CA SER A 317 12.74 2.64 9.41
C SER A 317 11.34 2.46 10.03
N GLY A 318 11.18 2.85 11.29
CA GLY A 318 9.97 2.68 12.09
C GLY A 318 10.12 1.65 13.21
N ASP A 319 9.00 1.21 13.78
CA ASP A 319 8.97 0.32 14.94
C ASP A 319 9.05 -1.15 14.55
N SER A 320 9.55 -1.98 15.46
CA SER A 320 9.56 -3.43 15.26
C SER A 320 8.16 -4.02 15.46
N PHE A 321 7.82 -5.02 14.65
CA PHE A 321 6.63 -5.86 14.84
C PHE A 321 7.08 -7.28 15.19
N GLY A 322 6.97 -7.66 16.46
CA GLY A 322 7.53 -8.94 16.94
C GLY A 322 9.05 -9.02 16.69
N VAL A 323 9.49 -10.03 15.91
CA VAL A 323 10.90 -10.18 15.51
C VAL A 323 11.28 -9.41 14.24
N ALA A 324 10.29 -8.82 13.54
CA ALA A 324 10.53 -8.07 12.32
C ALA A 324 11.02 -6.65 12.65
N VAL A 325 12.32 -6.42 12.49
CA VAL A 325 12.98 -5.14 12.79
C VAL A 325 13.20 -4.34 11.50
N PRO A 326 12.68 -3.11 11.38
CA PRO A 326 13.02 -2.21 10.26
C PRO A 326 14.48 -1.74 10.34
N SER A 327 15.20 -1.83 9.23
CA SER A 327 16.52 -1.20 9.02
C SER A 327 16.87 -1.30 7.53
N SER A 328 17.78 -0.45 7.03
CA SER A 328 18.25 -0.57 5.65
C SER A 328 18.90 -1.94 5.35
N GLU A 329 19.61 -2.53 6.33
CA GLU A 329 20.22 -3.86 6.20
C GLU A 329 19.15 -4.98 6.15
N ASN A 330 18.12 -4.90 7.00
CA ASN A 330 17.04 -5.87 6.99
C ASN A 330 16.16 -5.72 5.75
N GLN A 331 15.94 -4.50 5.25
CA GLN A 331 15.26 -4.27 3.99
C GLN A 331 16.02 -4.90 2.82
N ALA A 332 17.34 -4.69 2.74
CA ALA A 332 18.19 -5.33 1.72
C ALA A 332 18.14 -6.86 1.81
N THR A 333 18.20 -7.41 3.02
CA THR A 333 18.12 -8.86 3.27
C THR A 333 16.77 -9.43 2.84
N ALA A 334 15.67 -8.76 3.19
CA ALA A 334 14.32 -9.17 2.81
C ALA A 334 14.08 -9.09 1.31
N ILE A 335 14.47 -8.00 0.66
CA ILE A 335 14.32 -7.86 -0.80
C ILE A 335 15.15 -8.94 -1.53
N LYS A 336 16.37 -9.24 -1.06
CA LYS A 336 17.16 -10.34 -1.61
C LYS A 336 16.45 -11.70 -1.45
N SER A 337 15.85 -11.95 -0.29
CA SER A 337 15.09 -13.17 -0.03
C SER A 337 13.87 -13.29 -0.95
N LEU A 338 13.10 -12.21 -1.10
CA LEU A 338 11.94 -12.12 -2.01
C LEU A 338 12.34 -12.42 -3.46
N LYS A 339 13.36 -11.72 -3.99
CA LYS A 339 13.87 -11.93 -5.35
C LYS A 339 14.33 -13.37 -5.58
N SER A 340 15.03 -13.95 -4.61
CA SER A 340 15.57 -15.31 -4.72
C SER A 340 14.49 -16.39 -4.74
N SER A 341 13.39 -16.18 -4.00
CA SER A 341 12.36 -17.20 -3.81
C SER A 341 11.21 -17.09 -4.82
N VAL A 342 10.79 -15.85 -5.14
CA VAL A 342 9.56 -15.57 -5.89
C VAL A 342 9.70 -14.39 -6.85
N GLY A 343 10.93 -14.03 -7.26
CA GLY A 343 11.21 -12.84 -8.07
C GLY A 343 10.26 -12.66 -9.26
N ASN A 344 10.03 -13.71 -10.05
CA ASN A 344 9.18 -13.63 -11.26
C ASN A 344 7.69 -13.40 -10.98
N ASP A 345 7.24 -13.55 -9.73
CA ASP A 345 5.84 -13.52 -9.33
C ASP A 345 5.55 -12.47 -8.23
N VAL A 346 6.50 -11.56 -7.98
CA VAL A 346 6.37 -10.48 -6.99
C VAL A 346 6.68 -9.10 -7.58
N ILE A 347 5.84 -8.12 -7.25
CA ILE A 347 6.11 -6.70 -7.44
C ILE A 347 6.62 -6.13 -6.11
N LEU A 348 7.80 -5.52 -6.12
CA LEU A 348 8.43 -4.98 -4.91
C LEU A 348 7.78 -3.67 -4.49
N PHE A 349 7.51 -3.56 -3.19
CA PHE A 349 6.96 -2.39 -2.52
C PHE A 349 8.01 -1.74 -1.61
N ASN A 350 8.40 -0.48 -1.78
CA ASN A 350 8.03 0.49 -2.83
C ASN A 350 9.29 1.13 -3.44
N ALA A 351 9.20 1.69 -4.65
CA ALA A 351 10.36 2.36 -5.26
C ALA A 351 10.95 3.44 -4.34
N PHE A 352 10.10 4.36 -3.85
CA PHE A 352 10.53 5.50 -3.03
C PHE A 352 9.72 5.60 -1.74
N ASP A 353 10.25 6.33 -0.77
CA ASP A 353 9.55 6.63 0.48
C ASP A 353 8.33 7.52 0.24
N ASP A 354 7.18 7.07 0.73
CA ASP A 354 5.91 7.80 0.67
C ASP A 354 5.76 8.69 1.93
N LEU A 355 6.63 9.70 2.08
CA LEU A 355 6.65 10.57 3.27
C LEU A 355 5.35 11.38 3.49
N TRP A 356 4.49 11.43 2.49
CA TRP A 356 3.17 12.06 2.55
C TRP A 356 2.13 11.19 3.27
N LYS A 357 2.38 9.89 3.45
CA LYS A 357 1.49 8.99 4.20
C LYS A 357 1.51 9.33 5.68
N ALA A 358 0.40 9.05 6.37
CA ALA A 358 0.43 9.00 7.83
C ALA A 358 1.40 7.87 8.27
N PRO A 359 2.13 8.02 9.38
CA PRO A 359 3.15 7.06 9.81
C PRO A 359 2.59 5.65 10.14
N GLY A 360 1.28 5.54 10.38
CA GLY A 360 0.64 4.30 10.82
C GLY A 360 0.93 3.98 12.29
N SER A 361 0.41 2.85 12.78
CA SER A 361 0.52 2.45 14.19
C SER A 361 1.94 2.05 14.62
N TYR A 362 2.79 1.66 13.65
CA TYR A 362 4.17 1.23 13.88
C TYR A 362 5.20 2.18 13.24
N ASN A 363 4.78 3.38 12.81
CA ASN A 363 5.69 4.38 12.23
C ASN A 363 6.49 3.89 10.99
N VAL A 364 5.98 2.91 10.25
CA VAL A 364 6.67 2.29 9.10
C VAL A 364 6.14 2.75 7.74
N GLU A 365 4.90 3.25 7.65
CA GLU A 365 4.20 3.47 6.37
C GLU A 365 4.92 4.44 5.42
N GLN A 366 5.77 5.31 5.97
CA GLN A 366 6.55 6.29 5.23
C GLN A 366 7.88 5.74 4.68
N PHE A 367 8.33 4.56 5.11
CA PHE A 367 9.73 4.11 4.99
C PHE A 367 9.90 2.76 4.28
N TRP A 368 9.12 2.51 3.23
CA TRP A 368 9.21 1.29 2.40
C TRP A 368 10.04 1.46 1.13
N GLY A 369 10.50 2.69 0.85
CA GLY A 369 11.33 3.00 -0.31
C GLY A 369 12.66 2.27 -0.24
N PHE A 370 13.10 1.69 -1.36
CA PHE A 370 14.44 1.09 -1.46
C PHE A 370 15.34 1.77 -2.50
N SER A 371 14.79 2.59 -3.38
CA SER A 371 15.55 3.39 -4.35
C SER A 371 15.90 4.76 -3.78
N SER A 372 17.15 5.19 -3.98
CA SER A 372 17.69 6.49 -3.53
C SER A 372 17.69 7.55 -4.62
#